data_AF-A0A814THX8-F1
#
_entry.id   AF-A0A814THX8-F1
#
_cell.length_a   1.000
_cell.length_b   1.000
_cell.length_c   1.000
_cell.angle_alpha   90.00
_cell.angle_beta   90.00
_cell.angle_gamma   90.00
#
_symmetry.space_group_name_H-M   'P 1'
#
loop_
_entity.id
_entity.type
_entity.pdbx_description
1 polymer ?
#
loop_
_entity_poly.entity_id
_entity_poly.type
_entity_poly.pdbx_seq_one_letter_code
_entity_poly.pdbx_strand_id
1 'polypeptide(L)'
;MIDFRLTINSAKTFDFDNPSSLDDDTYKTITGLSRDNFHDVRGHLTTMNNSNVRSVRVALAVFLTKLRLGFSNRVLACLFHLKSKRTVSRIFHQVREALMKYFVPLNLGFQHITRDVVLNYHQTVIATELLTNEPDQIVLIADGTYLYCQKSSNNEFQRRTYSNHKHRHLIKPMIITASNGYILSVLGPFFANSSNNDAAILKHCLLNNEQQILNWLRDDDILVLDRGFRDVVNTLTRLRLQVAMPGFLHNQKQFSPDEANRTRFVTKTRWVVESVNGKIKNWKFFAQTLQNTSLPFAGNCLDIVCALINKYYCPAIANIQDGQEIAAQMREMWKAENALEQHLRELDQGETLRWSKYNAAMCLFPSLTEDDVRNLTFGSYQIKMAKSYIVDHLQQSDINEEQLEFVVELCGEHDDLVRARFQSRHSNRKKYIATVRFNEKNEQPITGWFCTCSVGGREVGMCSHITALLWHIGVERAMVPTSTHPLSASKSLTAIDDSMKFSDDEYNSDNDINDLRGTIGTANATNDTELDW
;
A
#
# COMPACT_ATOMS: atom_id res chain seq x y z
N MET A 1 -42.23 15.96 -29.70
CA MET A 1 -40.99 16.75 -29.58
C MET A 1 -40.98 17.30 -28.17
N ILE A 2 -40.37 16.57 -27.23
CA ILE A 2 -40.36 16.96 -25.81
C ILE A 2 -39.32 18.07 -25.67
N ASP A 3 -39.77 19.26 -25.29
CA ASP A 3 -38.95 20.44 -25.12
C ASP A 3 -38.02 20.26 -23.91
N PHE A 4 -36.80 19.82 -24.17
CA PHE A 4 -35.74 19.58 -23.19
C PHE A 4 -35.32 20.84 -22.39
N ARG A 5 -35.88 22.02 -22.71
CA ARG A 5 -35.57 23.27 -22.02
C ARG A 5 -36.38 23.49 -20.73
N LEU A 6 -37.52 22.81 -20.56
CA LEU A 6 -38.43 23.08 -19.43
C LEU A 6 -38.20 22.17 -18.20
N THR A 7 -37.34 21.15 -18.28
CA THR A 7 -37.06 20.22 -17.16
C THR A 7 -35.78 20.55 -16.38
N ILE A 8 -35.19 21.75 -16.53
CA ILE A 8 -33.94 22.14 -15.84
C ILE A 8 -34.21 23.10 -14.65
N ASN A 9 -35.44 23.56 -14.44
CA ASN A 9 -35.75 24.56 -13.41
C ASN A 9 -36.11 24.02 -12.01
N SER A 10 -35.77 22.77 -11.69
CA SER A 10 -35.88 22.25 -10.30
C SER A 10 -34.70 21.40 -9.83
N ALA A 11 -33.65 21.23 -10.64
CA ALA A 11 -32.44 20.56 -10.19
C ALA A 11 -31.62 21.53 -9.34
N LYS A 12 -31.34 21.18 -8.07
CA LYS A 12 -30.37 21.89 -7.22
C LYS A 12 -29.09 22.13 -8.04
N THR A 13 -28.88 23.37 -8.45
CA THR A 13 -27.71 23.78 -9.23
C THR A 13 -26.44 23.55 -8.40
N PHE A 14 -25.32 23.26 -9.05
CA PHE A 14 -23.97 23.24 -8.44
C PHE A 14 -23.55 24.67 -8.05
N ASP A 15 -24.36 25.32 -7.23
CA ASP A 15 -24.20 26.71 -6.83
C ASP A 15 -23.36 26.80 -5.56
N PHE A 16 -22.05 26.84 -5.72
CA PHE A 16 -21.15 27.03 -4.59
C PHE A 16 -21.24 28.44 -3.99
N ASP A 17 -21.84 29.43 -4.67
CA ASP A 17 -21.97 30.79 -4.12
C ASP A 17 -23.08 30.89 -3.08
N ASN A 18 -24.06 29.99 -3.10
CA ASN A 18 -25.03 29.79 -2.03
C ASN A 18 -24.62 28.60 -1.15
N PRO A 19 -24.08 28.80 0.08
CA PRO A 19 -23.64 27.70 0.94
C PRO A 19 -24.75 26.71 1.35
N SER A 20 -26.01 27.11 1.25
CA SER A 20 -27.18 26.28 1.59
C SER A 20 -27.69 25.43 0.43
N SER A 21 -27.13 25.59 -0.79
CA SER A 21 -27.59 24.87 -1.98
C SER A 21 -27.19 23.38 -1.99
N LEU A 22 -26.07 23.03 -1.35
CA LEU A 22 -25.50 21.69 -1.30
C LEU A 22 -25.34 21.23 0.16
N ASP A 23 -25.74 20.00 0.46
CA ASP A 23 -25.47 19.36 1.76
C ASP A 23 -23.99 18.97 1.93
N ASP A 24 -23.59 18.65 3.17
CA ASP A 24 -22.18 18.36 3.50
C ASP A 24 -21.65 17.11 2.79
N ASP A 25 -22.50 16.10 2.58
CA ASP A 25 -22.14 14.88 1.85
C ASP A 25 -21.84 15.19 0.37
N THR A 26 -22.63 16.07 -0.24
CA THR A 26 -22.41 16.57 -1.59
C THR A 26 -21.10 17.36 -1.68
N TYR A 27 -20.79 18.21 -0.70
CA TYR A 27 -19.48 18.89 -0.62
C TYR A 27 -18.32 17.88 -0.54
N LYS A 28 -18.41 16.87 0.34
CA LYS A 28 -17.39 15.82 0.50
C LYS A 28 -17.21 15.01 -0.77
N THR A 29 -18.30 14.64 -1.42
CA THR A 29 -18.28 13.87 -2.67
C THR A 29 -17.60 14.64 -3.79
N ILE A 30 -18.00 15.90 -4.00
CA ILE A 30 -17.56 16.70 -5.15
C ILE A 30 -16.18 17.31 -4.94
N THR A 31 -15.87 17.79 -3.74
CA THR A 31 -14.63 18.55 -3.46
C THR A 31 -13.61 17.79 -2.63
N GLY A 32 -14.05 16.70 -1.96
CA GLY A 32 -13.23 15.98 -1.00
C GLY A 32 -13.21 16.60 0.40
N LEU A 33 -13.99 17.66 0.66
CA LEU A 33 -14.00 18.38 1.94
C LEU A 33 -15.44 18.56 2.45
N SER A 34 -15.61 18.63 3.77
CA SER A 34 -16.85 19.17 4.36
C SER A 34 -17.02 20.64 3.97
N ARG A 35 -18.24 21.17 4.14
CA ARG A 35 -18.57 22.58 3.87
C ARG A 35 -17.68 23.53 4.68
N ASP A 36 -17.44 23.21 5.95
CA ASP A 36 -16.65 24.04 6.85
C ASP A 36 -15.16 24.00 6.46
N ASN A 37 -14.62 22.81 6.18
CA ASN A 37 -13.24 22.66 5.73
C ASN A 37 -13.02 23.36 4.38
N PHE A 38 -14.00 23.29 3.48
CA PHE A 38 -13.98 24.04 2.22
C PHE A 38 -13.94 25.56 2.48
N HIS A 39 -14.73 26.06 3.43
CA HIS A 39 -14.74 27.48 3.80
C HIS A 39 -13.40 27.92 4.38
N ASP A 40 -12.78 27.09 5.23
CA ASP A 40 -11.44 27.31 5.78
C ASP A 40 -10.40 27.45 4.66
N VAL A 41 -10.32 26.48 3.73
CA VAL A 41 -9.41 26.55 2.57
C VAL A 41 -9.63 27.82 1.74
N ARG A 42 -10.90 28.23 1.53
CA ARG A 42 -11.22 29.47 0.82
C ARG A 42 -10.61 30.69 1.51
N GLY A 43 -10.52 30.69 2.84
CA GLY A 43 -9.89 31.74 3.64
C GLY A 43 -8.44 32.00 3.28
N HIS A 44 -7.71 30.98 2.80
CA HIS A 44 -6.31 31.08 2.38
C HIS A 44 -6.13 31.70 0.98
N LEU A 45 -7.20 31.90 0.20
CA LEU A 45 -7.15 32.47 -1.15
C LEU A 45 -7.19 34.01 -1.13
N THR A 46 -6.47 34.65 -0.21
CA THR A 46 -6.55 36.09 0.08
C THR A 46 -6.13 36.99 -1.08
N THR A 47 -5.25 36.51 -1.96
CA THR A 47 -4.82 37.27 -3.15
C THR A 47 -5.74 37.13 -4.36
N MET A 48 -6.79 36.30 -4.26
CA MET A 48 -7.75 36.13 -5.34
C MET A 48 -8.96 37.05 -5.13
N ASN A 49 -9.37 37.70 -6.21
CA ASN A 49 -10.57 38.53 -6.23
C ASN A 49 -11.72 37.83 -6.95
N ASN A 50 -12.94 38.21 -6.57
CA ASN A 50 -14.12 37.92 -7.37
C ASN A 50 -14.00 38.60 -8.75
N SER A 51 -14.64 38.01 -9.75
CA SER A 51 -14.68 38.55 -11.10
C SER A 51 -16.10 38.47 -11.65
N ASN A 52 -16.38 39.19 -12.74
CA ASN A 52 -17.67 39.12 -13.43
C ASN A 52 -17.99 37.73 -14.01
N VAL A 53 -17.02 36.80 -14.00
CA VAL A 53 -17.17 35.43 -14.55
C VAL A 53 -17.41 34.39 -13.46
N ARG A 54 -16.85 34.62 -12.26
CA ARG A 54 -16.90 33.68 -11.13
C ARG A 54 -16.46 34.35 -9.84
N SER A 55 -16.96 33.85 -8.72
CA SER A 55 -16.42 34.15 -7.39
C SER A 55 -15.11 33.39 -7.12
N VAL A 56 -14.41 33.73 -6.02
CA VAL A 56 -13.30 32.93 -5.48
C VAL A 56 -13.78 31.56 -5.02
N ARG A 57 -15.00 31.50 -4.47
CA ARG A 57 -15.63 30.29 -3.96
C ARG A 57 -15.86 29.26 -5.07
N VAL A 58 -16.44 29.67 -6.19
CA VAL A 58 -16.59 28.84 -7.39
C VAL A 58 -15.23 28.46 -7.98
N ALA A 59 -14.24 29.34 -7.93
CA ALA A 59 -12.88 29.02 -8.39
C ALA A 59 -12.28 27.83 -7.63
N LEU A 60 -12.37 27.86 -6.30
CA LEU A 60 -11.90 26.78 -5.44
C LEU A 60 -12.69 25.49 -5.70
N ALA A 61 -14.02 25.59 -5.84
CA ALA A 61 -14.85 24.44 -6.16
C ALA A 61 -14.42 23.77 -7.47
N VAL A 62 -14.25 24.53 -8.56
CA VAL A 62 -13.75 24.01 -9.85
C VAL A 62 -12.41 23.30 -9.69
N PHE A 63 -11.48 23.88 -8.92
CA PHE A 63 -10.16 23.31 -8.68
C PHE A 63 -10.24 21.99 -7.91
N LEU A 64 -10.95 21.97 -6.78
CA LEU A 64 -11.09 20.78 -5.95
C LEU A 64 -11.89 19.68 -6.64
N THR A 65 -12.97 20.02 -7.36
CA THR A 65 -13.72 19.05 -8.17
C THR A 65 -12.86 18.38 -9.22
N LYS A 66 -11.96 19.14 -9.87
CA LYS A 66 -11.02 18.55 -10.81
C LYS A 66 -10.09 17.53 -10.15
N LEU A 67 -9.54 17.86 -8.99
CA LEU A 67 -8.63 16.95 -8.28
C LEU A 67 -9.36 15.73 -7.71
N ARG A 68 -10.54 15.96 -7.12
CA ARG A 68 -11.33 14.92 -6.45
C ARG A 68 -11.92 13.94 -7.44
N LEU A 69 -12.57 14.42 -8.50
CA LEU A 69 -13.32 13.60 -9.46
C LEU A 69 -12.56 13.33 -10.77
N GLY A 70 -11.45 14.03 -11.04
CA GLY A 70 -10.63 13.80 -12.23
C GLY A 70 -11.22 14.36 -13.53
N PHE A 71 -12.27 15.18 -13.48
CA PHE A 71 -12.97 15.64 -14.67
C PHE A 71 -12.13 16.51 -15.61
N SER A 72 -12.43 16.42 -16.91
CA SER A 72 -11.80 17.24 -17.94
C SER A 72 -12.23 18.71 -17.83
N ASN A 73 -11.39 19.63 -18.33
CA ASN A 73 -11.73 21.06 -18.34
C ASN A 73 -13.00 21.38 -19.14
N ARG A 74 -13.39 20.54 -20.11
CA ARG A 74 -14.65 20.71 -20.87
C ARG A 74 -15.86 20.37 -20.00
N VAL A 75 -15.82 19.24 -19.31
CA VAL A 75 -16.87 18.82 -18.38
C VAL A 75 -17.03 19.84 -17.27
N LEU A 76 -15.93 20.30 -16.66
CA LEU A 76 -15.99 21.34 -15.63
C LEU A 76 -16.54 22.67 -16.15
N ALA A 77 -16.25 23.04 -17.40
CA ALA A 77 -16.83 24.25 -17.98
C ALA A 77 -18.35 24.15 -18.11
N CYS A 78 -18.86 22.98 -18.50
CA CYS A 78 -20.31 22.74 -18.56
C CYS A 78 -20.93 22.72 -17.16
N LEU A 79 -20.35 21.96 -16.21
CA LEU A 79 -20.90 21.79 -14.86
C LEU A 79 -20.99 23.10 -14.07
N PHE A 80 -20.00 23.98 -14.23
CA PHE A 80 -19.94 25.27 -13.53
C PHE A 80 -20.41 26.46 -14.39
N HIS A 81 -21.07 26.19 -15.52
CA HIS A 81 -21.57 27.21 -16.46
C HIS A 81 -20.51 28.25 -16.88
N LEU A 82 -19.26 27.82 -17.07
CA LEU A 82 -18.15 28.66 -17.46
C LEU A 82 -18.02 28.72 -18.99
N LYS A 83 -17.64 29.90 -19.50
CA LYS A 83 -17.57 30.19 -20.95
C LYS A 83 -16.75 29.19 -21.77
N SER A 84 -15.69 28.59 -21.20
CA SER A 84 -14.82 27.67 -21.95
C SER A 84 -13.89 26.83 -21.09
N LYS A 85 -13.31 25.76 -21.68
CA LYS A 85 -12.19 24.99 -21.10
C LYS A 85 -10.96 25.84 -20.77
N ARG A 86 -10.76 26.98 -21.46
CA ARG A 86 -9.64 27.91 -21.23
C ARG A 86 -9.86 28.69 -19.93
N THR A 87 -11.11 29.06 -19.63
CA THR A 87 -11.50 29.67 -18.36
C THR A 87 -11.17 28.74 -17.19
N VAL A 88 -11.56 27.46 -17.28
CA VAL A 88 -11.21 26.44 -16.27
C VAL A 88 -9.70 26.33 -16.09
N SER A 89 -8.92 26.32 -17.18
CA SER A 89 -7.46 26.26 -17.10
C SER A 89 -6.86 27.45 -16.35
N ARG A 90 -7.39 28.67 -16.58
CA ARG A 90 -6.95 29.89 -15.87
C ARG A 90 -7.31 29.83 -14.39
N ILE A 91 -8.53 29.39 -14.07
CA ILE A 91 -8.99 29.18 -12.68
C ILE A 91 -8.05 28.22 -11.97
N PHE A 92 -7.80 27.08 -12.60
CA PHE A 92 -6.97 26.03 -12.02
C PHE A 92 -5.55 26.54 -11.70
N HIS A 93 -4.95 27.30 -12.62
CA HIS A 93 -3.66 27.93 -12.40
C HIS A 93 -3.68 28.93 -11.22
N GLN A 94 -4.67 29.84 -11.19
CA GLN A 94 -4.78 30.87 -10.14
C GLN A 94 -4.96 30.27 -8.74
N VAL A 95 -5.85 29.28 -8.60
CA VAL A 95 -6.08 28.62 -7.30
C VAL A 95 -4.85 27.84 -6.86
N ARG A 96 -4.20 27.11 -7.79
CA ARG A 96 -2.96 26.37 -7.51
C ARG A 96 -1.86 27.28 -6.96
N GLU A 97 -1.58 28.39 -7.63
CA GLU A 97 -0.54 29.34 -7.18
C GLU A 97 -0.85 29.94 -5.81
N ALA A 98 -2.13 30.31 -5.57
CA ALA A 98 -2.54 30.85 -4.27
C ALA A 98 -2.40 29.81 -3.13
N LEU A 99 -2.85 28.56 -3.35
CA LEU A 99 -2.73 27.50 -2.33
C LEU A 99 -1.27 27.09 -2.08
N MET A 100 -0.44 27.00 -3.13
CA MET A 100 0.98 26.74 -2.97
C MET A 100 1.69 27.81 -2.14
N LYS A 101 1.23 29.07 -2.23
CA LYS A 101 1.85 30.18 -1.50
C LYS A 101 1.35 30.30 -0.06
N TYR A 102 0.06 30.07 0.20
CA TYR A 102 -0.57 30.45 1.47
C TYR A 102 -1.21 29.31 2.25
N PHE A 103 -1.32 28.11 1.67
CA PHE A 103 -1.91 26.95 2.33
C PHE A 103 -0.91 25.81 2.52
N VAL A 104 -0.14 25.46 1.47
CA VAL A 104 0.84 24.36 1.53
C VAL A 104 1.91 24.58 2.60
N PRO A 105 2.57 25.75 2.71
CA PRO A 105 3.64 25.95 3.69
C PRO A 105 3.18 25.92 5.15
N LEU A 106 1.87 25.92 5.40
CA LEU A 106 1.29 25.82 6.74
C LEU A 106 0.95 24.37 7.14
N ASN A 107 0.96 23.44 6.18
CA ASN A 107 0.39 22.10 6.36
C ASN A 107 1.24 20.97 5.73
N LEU A 108 2.34 21.30 5.05
CA LEU A 108 3.25 20.35 4.41
C LEU A 108 4.66 20.94 4.30
N GLY A 109 5.68 20.09 4.39
CA GLY A 109 7.10 20.44 4.31
C GLY A 109 7.76 20.44 5.68
N PHE A 110 9.04 20.07 5.73
CA PHE A 110 9.81 19.98 6.98
C PHE A 110 9.90 21.29 7.75
N GLN A 111 9.72 22.44 7.09
CA GLN A 111 9.76 23.75 7.73
C GLN A 111 8.49 24.07 8.55
N HIS A 112 7.36 23.42 8.27
CA HIS A 112 6.10 23.76 8.94
C HIS A 112 5.91 23.03 10.28
N ILE A 113 6.63 21.93 10.49
CA ILE A 113 6.46 21.03 11.63
C ILE A 113 7.78 20.77 12.34
N THR A 114 7.78 20.86 13.66
CA THR A 114 8.97 20.59 14.47
C THR A 114 9.11 19.11 14.78
N ARG A 115 10.33 18.70 15.13
CA ARG A 115 10.64 17.36 15.63
C ARG A 115 9.78 16.99 16.84
N ASP A 116 9.66 17.91 17.80
CA ASP A 116 8.88 17.67 19.03
C ASP A 116 7.39 17.43 18.71
N VAL A 117 6.83 18.13 17.72
CA VAL A 117 5.44 17.90 17.30
C VAL A 117 5.31 16.52 16.65
N VAL A 118 6.26 16.11 15.80
CA VAL A 118 6.25 14.76 15.22
C VAL A 118 6.35 13.69 16.29
N LEU A 119 7.30 13.83 17.23
CA LEU A 119 7.53 12.86 18.29
C LEU A 119 6.32 12.71 19.22
N ASN A 120 5.68 13.82 19.62
CA ASN A 120 4.60 13.80 20.60
C ASN A 120 3.20 13.60 20.02
N TYR A 121 2.99 13.84 18.71
CA TYR A 121 1.64 13.78 18.10
C TYR A 121 1.54 12.92 16.84
N HIS A 122 2.67 12.53 16.24
CA HIS A 122 2.66 11.78 14.98
C HIS A 122 3.49 10.48 14.99
N GLN A 123 4.33 10.28 16.00
CA GLN A 123 5.04 9.03 16.22
C GLN A 123 4.21 8.10 17.10
N THR A 124 3.84 6.96 16.53
CA THR A 124 3.06 5.92 17.21
C THR A 124 3.90 5.14 18.21
N VAL A 125 3.26 4.69 19.29
CA VAL A 125 3.84 3.78 20.27
C VAL A 125 4.34 2.50 19.61
N ILE A 126 3.64 1.98 18.59
CA ILE A 126 4.10 0.83 17.80
C ILE A 126 5.48 1.10 17.18
N ALA A 127 5.70 2.26 16.55
CA ALA A 127 6.98 2.55 15.93
C ALA A 127 8.09 2.77 16.97
N THR A 128 7.79 3.48 18.06
CA THR A 128 8.73 3.69 19.17
C THR A 128 9.14 2.37 19.78
N GLU A 129 8.18 1.58 20.26
CA GLU A 129 8.45 0.34 20.99
C GLU A 129 9.09 -0.75 20.11
N LEU A 130 8.83 -0.77 18.79
CA LEU A 130 9.35 -1.81 17.91
C LEU A 130 10.65 -1.44 17.18
N LEU A 131 10.97 -0.15 17.00
CA LEU A 131 12.08 0.27 16.13
C LEU A 131 13.08 1.23 16.77
N THR A 132 12.71 1.95 17.83
CA THR A 132 13.62 2.91 18.50
C THR A 132 14.32 2.27 19.69
N ASN A 133 15.53 2.74 19.97
CA ASN A 133 16.29 2.41 21.18
C ASN A 133 16.38 3.60 22.14
N GLU A 134 16.22 4.82 21.63
CA GLU A 134 16.29 6.07 22.38
C GLU A 134 15.00 6.88 22.23
N PRO A 135 14.61 7.66 23.26
CA PRO A 135 13.29 8.32 23.31
C PRO A 135 13.13 9.47 22.31
N ASP A 136 14.20 10.06 21.79
CA ASP A 136 14.16 11.21 20.87
C ASP A 136 14.41 10.85 19.39
N GLN A 137 14.58 9.56 19.10
CA GLN A 137 14.68 9.05 17.73
C GLN A 137 13.36 9.22 16.99
N ILE A 138 13.42 9.80 15.79
CA ILE A 138 12.27 9.91 14.90
C ILE A 138 12.24 8.74 13.91
N VAL A 139 11.06 8.14 13.76
CA VAL A 139 10.77 7.13 12.75
C VAL A 139 9.99 7.76 11.61
N LEU A 140 10.61 7.89 10.44
CA LEU A 140 9.95 8.28 9.20
C LEU A 140 9.80 7.08 8.27
N ILE A 141 8.74 7.08 7.47
CA ILE A 141 8.48 6.07 6.45
C ILE A 141 8.53 6.77 5.10
N ALA A 142 9.37 6.27 4.19
CA ALA A 142 9.46 6.80 2.84
C ALA A 142 9.05 5.73 1.83
N ASP A 143 8.19 6.11 0.88
CA ASP A 143 7.72 5.21 -0.17
C ASP A 143 7.51 5.94 -1.49
N GLY A 144 7.94 5.28 -2.58
CA GLY A 144 7.72 5.77 -3.93
C GLY A 144 6.31 5.46 -4.38
N THR A 145 5.55 6.47 -4.80
CA THR A 145 4.28 6.25 -5.51
C THR A 145 4.44 6.54 -6.99
N TYR A 146 3.41 6.27 -7.79
CA TYR A 146 3.45 6.48 -9.24
C TYR A 146 2.21 7.22 -9.71
N LEU A 147 2.39 8.20 -10.58
CA LEU A 147 1.32 8.90 -11.29
C LEU A 147 1.41 8.53 -12.77
N TYR A 148 0.43 7.78 -13.28
CA TYR A 148 0.41 7.40 -14.68
C TYR A 148 0.22 8.63 -15.57
N CYS A 149 0.90 8.65 -16.72
CA CYS A 149 0.77 9.71 -17.71
C CYS A 149 0.58 9.14 -19.12
N GLN A 150 0.13 9.98 -20.04
CA GLN A 150 -0.01 9.60 -21.44
C GLN A 150 1.36 9.34 -22.06
N LYS A 151 1.41 8.42 -23.04
CA LYS A 151 2.56 8.31 -23.94
C LYS A 151 2.73 9.64 -24.69
N SER A 152 3.95 10.15 -24.75
CA SER A 152 4.28 11.36 -25.50
C SER A 152 4.79 11.00 -26.89
N SER A 153 4.57 11.88 -27.87
CA SER A 153 5.21 11.82 -29.18
C SER A 153 6.66 12.32 -29.16
N ASN A 154 7.08 12.99 -28.07
CA ASN A 154 8.48 13.30 -27.84
C ASN A 154 9.21 12.05 -27.35
N ASN A 155 10.10 11.51 -28.18
CA ASN A 155 10.82 10.26 -27.94
C ASN A 155 11.66 10.29 -26.64
N GLU A 156 12.30 11.42 -26.31
CA GLU A 156 13.07 11.56 -25.08
C GLU A 156 12.15 11.47 -23.85
N PHE A 157 11.08 12.26 -23.85
CA PHE A 157 10.11 12.25 -22.76
C PHE A 157 9.43 10.89 -22.60
N GLN A 158 9.09 10.25 -23.72
CA GLN A 158 8.55 8.90 -23.75
C GLN A 158 9.50 7.91 -23.05
N ARG A 159 10.78 7.89 -23.40
CA ARG A 159 11.78 7.01 -22.77
C ARG A 159 11.96 7.31 -21.28
N ARG A 160 11.99 8.58 -20.90
CA ARG A 160 12.22 9.00 -19.49
C ARG A 160 11.03 8.68 -18.57
N THR A 161 9.81 8.68 -19.11
CA THR A 161 8.60 8.37 -18.33
C THR A 161 8.22 6.89 -18.36
N TYR A 162 8.81 6.07 -19.24
CA TYR A 162 8.50 4.65 -19.29
C TYR A 162 9.13 3.90 -18.11
N SER A 163 8.30 3.20 -17.33
CA SER A 163 8.74 2.31 -16.25
C SER A 163 8.74 0.87 -16.73
N ASN A 164 9.90 0.22 -16.73
CA ASN A 164 10.01 -1.20 -17.05
C ASN A 164 9.27 -2.07 -16.03
N HIS A 165 9.25 -1.68 -14.76
CA HIS A 165 8.56 -2.43 -13.70
C HIS A 165 7.03 -2.39 -13.82
N LYS A 166 6.45 -1.29 -14.31
CA LYS A 166 4.99 -1.14 -14.49
C LYS A 166 4.54 -1.30 -15.94
N HIS A 167 5.48 -1.53 -16.86
CA HIS A 167 5.27 -1.58 -18.31
C HIS A 167 4.42 -0.41 -18.84
N ARG A 168 4.56 0.79 -18.25
CA ARG A 168 3.70 1.95 -18.51
C ARG A 168 4.40 3.27 -18.25
N HIS A 169 3.93 4.32 -18.91
CA HIS A 169 4.38 5.70 -18.69
C HIS A 169 3.87 6.26 -17.36
N LEU A 170 4.79 6.75 -16.53
CA LEU A 170 4.51 7.35 -15.23
C LEU A 170 5.60 8.33 -14.79
N ILE A 171 5.28 9.13 -13.79
CA ILE A 171 6.23 9.90 -12.98
C ILE A 171 6.12 9.46 -11.52
N LYS A 172 7.17 9.67 -10.73
CA LYS A 172 7.30 9.14 -9.37
C LYS A 172 7.48 10.25 -8.33
N PRO A 173 6.49 10.52 -7.48
CA PRO A 173 6.74 11.24 -6.23
C PRO A 173 7.21 10.28 -5.13
N MET A 174 8.05 10.79 -4.22
CA MET A 174 8.45 10.11 -2.99
C MET A 174 7.65 10.71 -1.83
N ILE A 175 6.86 9.90 -1.14
CA ILE A 175 6.06 10.34 0.02
C ILE A 175 6.83 10.03 1.29
N ILE A 176 6.97 11.01 2.19
CA ILE A 176 7.59 10.83 3.50
C ILE A 176 6.55 11.10 4.58
N THR A 177 6.33 10.12 5.46
CA THR A 177 5.32 10.20 6.53
C THR A 177 5.90 9.90 7.89
N ALA A 178 5.26 10.42 8.94
CA ALA A 178 5.42 9.92 10.30
C ALA A 178 4.75 8.55 10.45
N SER A 179 4.97 7.87 11.57
CA SER A 179 4.46 6.52 11.78
C SER A 179 2.96 6.42 12.02
N ASN A 180 2.23 7.53 12.22
CA ASN A 180 0.77 7.55 12.19
C ASN A 180 0.18 7.88 10.81
N GLY A 181 1.02 8.17 9.81
CA GLY A 181 0.62 8.53 8.45
C GLY A 181 0.42 10.03 8.21
N TYR A 182 0.84 10.91 9.13
CA TYR A 182 0.99 12.34 8.83
C TYR A 182 2.06 12.54 7.76
N ILE A 183 1.77 13.31 6.72
CA ILE A 183 2.69 13.50 5.58
C ILE A 183 3.63 14.64 5.89
N LEU A 184 4.92 14.39 6.10
CA LEU A 184 5.89 15.46 6.34
C LEU A 184 6.23 16.19 5.05
N SER A 185 6.46 15.45 3.97
CA SER A 185 6.90 16.01 2.70
C SER A 185 6.60 15.08 1.53
N VAL A 186 6.49 15.68 0.35
CA VAL A 186 6.46 15.02 -0.94
C VAL A 186 7.67 15.51 -1.72
N LEU A 187 8.53 14.59 -2.16
CA LEU A 187 9.68 14.91 -3.01
C LEU A 187 9.39 14.57 -4.47
N GLY A 188 9.95 15.36 -5.38
CA GLY A 188 9.74 15.24 -6.81
C GLY A 188 8.50 16.00 -7.33
N PRO A 189 7.86 15.53 -8.42
CA PRO A 189 7.99 14.20 -9.02
C PRO A 189 9.26 14.00 -9.86
N PHE A 190 9.70 12.74 -9.96
CA PHE A 190 10.85 12.29 -10.73
C PHE A 190 10.42 11.48 -11.96
N PHE A 191 11.35 11.29 -12.90
CA PHE A 191 11.16 10.38 -14.04
C PHE A 191 11.15 8.92 -13.58
N ALA A 192 10.78 8.01 -14.48
CA ALA A 192 10.54 6.61 -14.15
C ALA A 192 11.43 5.60 -14.90
N ASN A 193 12.39 6.12 -15.69
CA ASN A 193 13.37 5.30 -16.37
C ASN A 193 14.24 4.51 -15.38
N SER A 194 15.02 3.55 -15.89
CA SER A 194 15.86 2.66 -15.09
C SER A 194 16.79 3.38 -14.11
N SER A 195 17.27 4.58 -14.45
CA SER A 195 18.11 5.40 -13.58
C SER A 195 17.36 6.03 -12.38
N ASN A 196 16.03 6.08 -12.42
CA ASN A 196 15.17 6.65 -11.37
C ASN A 196 14.33 5.55 -10.69
N ASN A 197 15.00 4.53 -10.16
CA ASN A 197 14.38 3.63 -9.18
C ASN A 197 14.24 4.35 -7.82
N ASP A 198 13.47 3.75 -6.91
CA ASP A 198 13.07 4.45 -5.68
C ASP A 198 14.27 4.69 -4.75
N ALA A 199 15.24 3.77 -4.73
CA ALA A 199 16.51 3.92 -4.03
C ALA A 199 17.34 5.10 -4.57
N ALA A 200 17.47 5.22 -5.90
CA ALA A 200 18.21 6.28 -6.56
C ALA A 200 17.57 7.65 -6.34
N ILE A 201 16.23 7.71 -6.37
CA ILE A 201 15.45 8.91 -6.05
C ILE A 201 15.73 9.34 -4.60
N LEU A 202 15.55 8.45 -3.62
CA LEU A 202 15.77 8.80 -2.21
C LEU A 202 17.23 9.23 -1.96
N LYS A 203 18.19 8.55 -2.59
CA LYS A 203 19.60 8.92 -2.53
C LYS A 203 19.84 10.34 -3.06
N HIS A 204 19.28 10.67 -4.23
CA HIS A 204 19.36 12.00 -4.81
C HIS A 204 18.81 13.04 -3.84
N CYS A 205 17.58 12.83 -3.38
CA CYS A 205 16.87 13.74 -2.48
C CYS A 205 17.70 14.09 -1.24
N LEU A 206 18.24 13.07 -0.56
CA LEU A 206 19.00 13.26 0.67
C LEU A 206 20.35 13.92 0.40
N LEU A 207 21.11 13.46 -0.61
CA LEU A 207 22.44 14.02 -0.90
C LEU A 207 22.39 15.48 -1.36
N ASN A 208 21.32 15.88 -2.06
CA ASN A 208 21.10 17.27 -2.46
C ASN A 208 20.36 18.09 -1.40
N ASN A 209 20.09 17.51 -0.23
CA ASN A 209 19.36 18.11 0.88
C ASN A 209 18.04 18.76 0.40
N GLU A 210 17.29 18.05 -0.45
CA GLU A 210 16.02 18.53 -0.98
C GLU A 210 15.08 18.91 0.16
N GLN A 211 14.45 20.08 0.04
CA GLN A 211 13.58 20.66 1.06
C GLN A 211 14.23 20.74 2.46
N GLN A 212 15.57 20.75 2.54
CA GLN A 212 16.36 20.83 3.77
C GLN A 212 16.10 19.65 4.73
N ILE A 213 15.76 18.47 4.20
CA ILE A 213 15.47 17.27 4.98
C ILE A 213 16.59 16.90 5.98
N LEU A 214 17.86 17.02 5.58
CA LEU A 214 18.99 16.71 6.45
C LEU A 214 19.21 17.74 7.56
N ASN A 215 18.64 18.95 7.44
CA ASN A 215 18.66 19.93 8.53
C ASN A 215 17.63 19.59 9.61
N TRP A 216 16.63 18.78 9.26
CA TRP A 216 15.54 18.40 10.16
C TRP A 216 15.80 17.04 10.83
N LEU A 217 16.41 16.11 10.09
CA LEU A 217 16.86 14.82 10.62
C LEU A 217 18.05 14.99 11.58
N ARG A 218 18.18 14.05 12.51
CA ARG A 218 19.33 13.91 13.41
C ARG A 218 20.03 12.59 13.17
N ASP A 219 21.26 12.51 13.67
CA ASP A 219 21.97 11.24 13.80
C ASP A 219 21.08 10.22 14.51
N ASP A 220 21.13 8.97 14.05
CA ASP A 220 20.38 7.82 14.53
C ASP A 220 18.86 7.83 14.31
N ASP A 221 18.29 8.84 13.64
CA ASP A 221 16.90 8.76 13.16
C ASP A 221 16.70 7.57 12.20
N ILE A 222 15.49 7.01 12.18
CA ILE A 222 15.17 5.76 11.49
C ILE A 222 14.33 6.04 10.25
N LEU A 223 14.79 5.54 9.10
CA LEU A 223 14.02 5.46 7.87
C LEU A 223 13.48 4.04 7.66
N VAL A 224 12.16 3.90 7.69
CA VAL A 224 11.43 2.69 7.34
C VAL A 224 11.21 2.66 5.83
N LEU A 225 11.77 1.66 5.16
CA LEU A 225 11.79 1.56 3.70
C LEU A 225 11.29 0.18 3.23
N ASP A 226 10.83 0.11 1.98
CA ASP A 226 10.59 -1.17 1.32
C ASP A 226 11.90 -1.82 0.82
N ARG A 227 11.86 -3.11 0.50
CA ARG A 227 13.00 -3.89 -0.02
C ARG A 227 13.62 -3.31 -1.29
N GLY A 228 12.85 -2.57 -2.09
CA GLY A 228 13.36 -1.89 -3.28
C GLY A 228 14.43 -0.82 -3.01
N PHE A 229 14.63 -0.42 -1.75
CA PHE A 229 15.59 0.61 -1.35
C PHE A 229 16.98 0.08 -0.95
N ARG A 230 17.26 -1.21 -1.20
CA ARG A 230 18.51 -1.87 -0.76
C ARG A 230 19.79 -1.10 -1.15
N ASP A 231 19.82 -0.52 -2.34
CA ASP A 231 21.03 0.09 -2.90
C ASP A 231 21.36 1.46 -2.26
N VAL A 232 20.43 2.05 -1.48
CA VAL A 232 20.67 3.34 -0.78
C VAL A 232 21.12 3.14 0.67
N VAL A 233 21.01 1.94 1.25
CA VAL A 233 21.30 1.66 2.67
C VAL A 233 22.68 2.18 3.10
N ASN A 234 23.74 1.83 2.36
CA ASN A 234 25.11 2.29 2.66
C ASN A 234 25.26 3.82 2.62
N THR A 235 24.44 4.52 1.83
CA THR A 235 24.45 5.99 1.82
C THR A 235 23.75 6.55 3.06
N LEU A 236 22.63 5.96 3.48
CA LEU A 236 21.91 6.35 4.69
C LEU A 236 22.77 6.16 5.94
N THR A 237 23.47 5.03 6.05
CA THR A 237 24.39 4.77 7.17
C THR A 237 25.53 5.79 7.23
N ARG A 238 26.07 6.22 6.07
CA ARG A 238 27.09 7.29 6.04
C ARG A 238 26.55 8.66 6.43
N LEU A 239 25.25 8.89 6.23
CA LEU A 239 24.52 10.05 6.75
C LEU A 239 24.10 9.87 8.22
N ARG A 240 24.58 8.82 8.89
CA ARG A 240 24.24 8.47 10.28
C ARG A 240 22.76 8.22 10.52
N LEU A 241 22.04 7.78 9.49
CA LEU A 241 20.64 7.36 9.61
C LEU A 241 20.55 5.84 9.73
N GLN A 242 19.61 5.38 10.55
CA GLN A 242 19.28 3.96 10.68
C GLN A 242 18.24 3.56 9.64
N VAL A 243 18.32 2.32 9.16
CA VAL A 243 17.41 1.81 8.13
C VAL A 243 16.66 0.59 8.66
N ALA A 244 15.34 0.68 8.63
CA ALA A 244 14.42 -0.39 8.96
C ALA A 244 13.75 -0.90 7.68
N MET A 245 14.13 -2.09 7.21
CA MET A 245 13.67 -2.65 5.94
C MET A 245 13.39 -4.16 6.11
N PRO A 246 12.40 -4.75 5.40
CA PRO A 246 12.21 -6.20 5.41
C PRO A 246 13.45 -6.95 4.92
N GLY A 247 13.70 -8.15 5.44
CA GLY A 247 14.85 -8.97 5.07
C GLY A 247 14.83 -9.46 3.62
N PHE A 248 15.99 -9.92 3.14
CA PHE A 248 16.13 -10.60 1.85
C PHE A 248 16.41 -12.07 2.05
N LEU A 249 15.64 -12.92 1.37
CA LEU A 249 16.00 -14.31 1.20
C LEU A 249 17.18 -14.30 0.22
N HIS A 250 18.37 -14.60 0.73
CA HIS A 250 19.52 -14.83 -0.11
C HIS A 250 19.40 -16.24 -0.71
N ASN A 251 20.45 -17.06 -0.67
CA ASN A 251 20.41 -18.45 -1.12
C ASN A 251 19.64 -19.39 -0.17
N GLN A 252 18.73 -18.87 0.65
CA GLN A 252 17.97 -19.61 1.65
C GLN A 252 16.50 -19.72 1.26
N LYS A 253 15.85 -20.83 1.61
CA LYS A 253 14.42 -21.07 1.33
C LYS A 253 13.50 -20.31 2.29
N GLN A 254 13.96 -20.04 3.51
CA GLN A 254 13.23 -19.35 4.58
C GLN A 254 14.18 -18.41 5.34
N PHE A 255 13.60 -17.37 5.93
CA PHE A 255 14.29 -16.51 6.90
C PHE A 255 14.57 -17.29 8.19
N SER A 256 15.58 -16.86 8.95
CA SER A 256 15.66 -17.25 10.35
C SER A 256 14.44 -16.70 11.12
N PRO A 257 14.04 -17.30 12.25
CA PRO A 257 12.98 -16.76 13.10
C PRO A 257 13.20 -15.29 13.46
N ASP A 258 14.43 -14.91 13.82
CA ASP A 258 14.81 -13.52 14.15
C ASP A 258 14.61 -12.57 12.95
N GLU A 259 15.11 -12.92 11.76
CA GLU A 259 14.95 -12.11 10.55
C GLU A 259 13.48 -11.97 10.13
N ALA A 260 12.69 -13.03 10.30
CA ALA A 260 11.28 -13.05 9.98
C ALA A 260 10.46 -12.19 10.96
N ASN A 261 10.81 -12.23 12.25
CA ASN A 261 10.25 -11.38 13.30
C ASN A 261 10.62 -9.91 13.07
N ARG A 262 11.88 -9.61 12.72
CA ARG A 262 12.36 -8.26 12.32
C ARG A 262 11.58 -7.71 11.15
N THR A 263 11.41 -8.54 10.13
CA THR A 263 10.58 -8.20 8.98
C THR A 263 9.15 -7.90 9.38
N ARG A 264 8.58 -8.60 10.38
CA ARG A 264 7.24 -8.30 10.87
C ARG A 264 7.17 -6.93 11.52
N PHE A 265 8.11 -6.55 12.38
CA PHE A 265 8.13 -5.23 13.01
C PHE A 265 8.15 -4.11 11.97
N VAL A 266 9.02 -4.23 10.96
CA VAL A 266 9.10 -3.27 9.86
C VAL A 266 7.79 -3.20 9.08
N THR A 267 7.21 -4.34 8.68
CA THR A 267 5.94 -4.35 7.93
C THR A 267 4.75 -3.85 8.75
N LYS A 268 4.76 -4.05 10.08
CA LYS A 268 3.75 -3.52 11.01
C LYS A 268 3.81 -2.01 11.16
N THR A 269 4.98 -1.39 10.98
CA THR A 269 5.11 0.07 10.96
C THR A 269 4.85 0.65 9.57
N ARG A 270 5.36 0.01 8.51
CA ARG A 270 5.32 0.54 7.13
C ARG A 270 3.91 0.70 6.56
N TRP A 271 2.93 -0.12 6.95
CA TRP A 271 1.59 -0.14 6.32
C TRP A 271 0.89 1.23 6.26
N VAL A 272 1.19 2.16 7.17
CA VAL A 272 0.56 3.49 7.19
C VAL A 272 0.83 4.28 5.91
N VAL A 273 2.01 4.11 5.29
CA VAL A 273 2.32 4.80 4.02
C VAL A 273 1.47 4.26 2.87
N GLU A 274 1.10 2.98 2.90
CA GLU A 274 0.18 2.38 1.93
C GLU A 274 -1.22 2.97 2.08
N SER A 275 -1.67 3.19 3.33
CA SER A 275 -2.93 3.88 3.64
C SER A 275 -2.91 5.32 3.14
N VAL A 276 -1.83 6.05 3.35
CA VAL A 276 -1.62 7.41 2.83
C VAL A 276 -1.66 7.44 1.30
N ASN A 277 -0.93 6.54 0.64
CA ASN A 277 -0.97 6.38 -0.81
C ASN A 277 -2.40 6.09 -1.30
N GLY A 278 -3.15 5.25 -0.59
CA GLY A 278 -4.57 5.00 -0.84
C GLY A 278 -5.44 6.26 -0.74
N LYS A 279 -5.24 7.09 0.30
CA LYS A 279 -5.93 8.38 0.48
C LYS A 279 -5.63 9.33 -0.68
N ILE A 280 -4.37 9.42 -1.12
CA ILE A 280 -3.98 10.20 -2.31
C ILE A 280 -4.69 9.67 -3.56
N LYS A 281 -4.76 8.35 -3.75
CA LYS A 281 -5.48 7.74 -4.89
C LYS A 281 -7.00 7.89 -4.84
N ASN A 282 -7.59 8.24 -3.70
CA ASN A 282 -8.99 8.63 -3.65
C ASN A 282 -9.27 9.98 -4.34
N TRP A 283 -8.23 10.80 -4.57
CA TRP A 283 -8.31 11.95 -5.46
C TRP A 283 -8.10 11.46 -6.89
N LYS A 284 -9.20 11.30 -7.63
CA LYS A 284 -9.21 10.59 -8.90
C LYS A 284 -8.28 11.18 -9.96
N PHE A 285 -7.92 12.45 -9.84
CA PHE A 285 -6.86 13.05 -10.65
C PHE A 285 -5.55 12.26 -10.62
N PHE A 286 -5.15 11.69 -9.47
CA PHE A 286 -3.93 10.88 -9.33
C PHE A 286 -4.12 9.38 -9.56
N ALA A 287 -5.37 8.90 -9.60
CA ALA A 287 -5.67 7.50 -9.91
C ALA A 287 -5.79 7.24 -11.41
N GLN A 288 -6.16 8.26 -12.19
CA GLN A 288 -6.29 8.16 -13.64
C GLN A 288 -4.96 8.43 -14.37
N THR A 289 -4.97 8.25 -15.70
CA THR A 289 -3.83 8.65 -16.54
C THR A 289 -3.84 10.16 -16.77
N LEU A 290 -2.81 10.83 -16.28
CA LEU A 290 -2.61 12.27 -16.43
C LEU A 290 -2.34 12.63 -17.88
N GLN A 291 -2.92 13.75 -18.32
CA GLN A 291 -2.58 14.35 -19.60
C GLN A 291 -1.19 14.97 -19.53
N ASN A 292 -0.41 14.89 -20.61
CA ASN A 292 0.95 15.45 -20.65
C ASN A 292 0.98 16.95 -20.32
N THR A 293 -0.06 17.69 -20.71
CA THR A 293 -0.24 19.11 -20.39
C THR A 293 -0.41 19.40 -18.90
N SER A 294 -0.72 18.39 -18.08
CA SER A 294 -0.86 18.54 -16.62
C SER A 294 0.41 18.20 -15.83
N LEU A 295 1.39 17.56 -16.46
CA LEU A 295 2.60 17.09 -15.77
C LEU A 295 3.47 18.21 -15.18
N PRO A 296 3.65 19.39 -15.84
CA PRO A 296 4.45 20.47 -15.28
C PRO A 296 3.98 21.00 -13.91
N PHE A 297 2.74 20.73 -13.53
CA PHE A 297 2.16 21.18 -12.27
C PHE A 297 1.58 20.03 -11.42
N ALA A 298 1.84 18.77 -11.80
CA ALA A 298 1.34 17.61 -11.08
C ALA A 298 1.91 17.54 -9.64
N GLY A 299 3.18 17.94 -9.45
CA GLY A 299 3.81 18.05 -8.12
C GLY A 299 3.06 19.00 -7.21
N ASN A 300 2.88 20.26 -7.62
CA ASN A 300 2.11 21.25 -6.86
C ASN A 300 0.68 20.80 -6.53
N CYS A 301 0.01 20.12 -7.47
CA CYS A 301 -1.31 19.56 -7.19
C CYS A 301 -1.26 18.48 -6.11
N LEU A 302 -0.21 17.64 -6.12
CA LEU A 302 -0.01 16.60 -5.13
C LEU A 302 0.30 17.20 -3.75
N ASP A 303 1.13 18.24 -3.69
CA ASP A 303 1.44 18.97 -2.45
C ASP A 303 0.17 19.57 -1.84
N ILE A 304 -0.67 20.21 -2.66
CA ILE A 304 -1.95 20.76 -2.19
C ILE A 304 -2.84 19.64 -1.62
N VAL A 305 -2.95 18.50 -2.30
CA VAL A 305 -3.76 17.38 -1.81
C VAL A 305 -3.19 16.77 -0.52
N CYS A 306 -1.86 16.65 -0.41
CA CYS A 306 -1.23 16.15 0.82
C CYS A 306 -1.43 17.13 1.98
N ALA A 307 -1.32 18.44 1.75
CA ALA A 307 -1.65 19.47 2.72
C ALA A 307 -3.12 19.42 3.16
N LEU A 308 -4.07 19.18 2.23
CA LEU A 308 -5.49 18.99 2.56
C LEU A 308 -5.72 17.72 3.40
N ILE A 309 -5.03 16.63 3.08
CA ILE A 309 -5.08 15.38 3.86
C ILE A 309 -4.57 15.63 5.28
N ASN A 310 -3.40 16.26 5.44
CA ASN A 310 -2.85 16.57 6.76
C ASN A 310 -3.78 17.44 7.61
N LYS A 311 -4.42 18.45 6.99
CA LYS A 311 -5.23 19.41 7.72
C LYS A 311 -6.62 18.88 8.10
N TYR A 312 -7.26 18.08 7.24
CA TYR A 312 -8.69 17.77 7.38
C TYR A 312 -9.03 16.29 7.45
N TYR A 313 -8.10 15.39 7.13
CA TYR A 313 -8.35 13.96 7.15
C TYR A 313 -7.76 13.37 8.44
N CYS A 314 -8.43 12.35 8.98
CA CYS A 314 -7.85 11.57 10.05
C CYS A 314 -6.56 10.88 9.54
N PRO A 315 -5.46 10.86 10.31
CA PRO A 315 -4.28 10.06 10.00
C PRO A 315 -4.60 8.56 9.87
N ALA A 316 -3.63 7.74 9.46
CA ALA A 316 -3.87 6.29 9.36
C ALA A 316 -4.09 5.66 10.74
N ILE A 317 -3.41 6.21 11.76
CA ILE A 317 -3.59 5.89 13.18
C ILE A 317 -3.99 7.18 13.89
N ALA A 318 -5.20 7.22 14.46
CA ALA A 318 -5.78 8.43 15.02
C ALA A 318 -5.14 8.81 16.37
N ASN A 319 -5.04 7.84 17.27
CA ASN A 319 -4.37 8.00 18.55
C ASN A 319 -3.02 7.27 18.52
N ILE A 320 -1.94 8.00 18.75
CA ILE A 320 -0.58 7.46 18.69
C ILE A 320 -0.30 6.40 19.77
N GLN A 321 -1.09 6.37 20.84
CA GLN A 321 -0.97 5.35 21.89
C GLN A 321 -1.73 4.05 21.57
N ASP A 322 -2.52 4.03 20.50
CA ASP A 322 -3.20 2.80 20.08
C ASP A 322 -2.17 1.74 19.69
N GLY A 323 -2.32 0.54 20.25
CA GLY A 323 -1.45 -0.60 19.97
C GLY A 323 -0.24 -0.75 20.89
N GLN A 324 -0.23 -0.09 22.06
CA GLN A 324 0.77 -0.33 23.10
C GLN A 324 0.83 -1.80 23.54
N GLU A 325 -0.34 -2.41 23.81
CA GLU A 325 -0.45 -3.83 24.16
C GLU A 325 0.03 -4.72 23.00
N ILE A 326 -0.32 -4.37 21.76
CA ILE A 326 0.14 -5.08 20.56
C ILE A 326 1.67 -5.03 20.46
N ALA A 327 2.28 -3.86 20.66
CA ALA A 327 3.73 -3.71 20.59
C ALA A 327 4.44 -4.51 21.70
N ALA A 328 3.89 -4.49 22.92
CA ALA A 328 4.41 -5.30 24.03
C ALA A 328 4.33 -6.80 23.72
N GLN A 329 3.18 -7.29 23.26
CA GLN A 329 3.00 -8.69 22.86
C GLN A 329 3.97 -9.09 21.74
N MET A 330 4.09 -8.26 20.70
CA MET A 330 5.01 -8.50 19.59
C MET A 330 6.48 -8.61 20.06
N ARG A 331 6.89 -7.85 21.07
CA ARG A 331 8.24 -7.97 21.66
C ARG A 331 8.42 -9.20 22.52
N GLU A 332 7.43 -9.56 23.33
CA GLU A 332 7.52 -10.79 24.12
C GLU A 332 7.59 -12.02 23.20
N MET A 333 6.80 -12.04 22.12
CA MET A 333 6.85 -13.12 21.13
C MET A 333 8.17 -13.19 20.37
N TRP A 334 8.84 -12.05 20.12
CA TRP A 334 10.15 -12.06 19.47
C TRP A 334 11.17 -12.87 20.27
N LYS A 335 11.14 -12.79 21.61
CA LYS A 335 12.11 -13.46 22.49
C LYS A 335 11.99 -14.98 22.45
N ALA A 336 10.85 -15.51 22.01
CA ALA A 336 10.60 -16.93 21.95
C ALA A 336 11.16 -17.54 20.66
N GLU A 337 11.77 -18.73 20.78
CA GLU A 337 12.08 -19.57 19.63
C GLU A 337 10.81 -20.30 19.17
N ASN A 338 10.72 -20.62 17.87
CA ASN A 338 9.58 -21.37 17.33
C ASN A 338 9.67 -22.85 17.78
N ALA A 339 9.10 -23.13 18.95
CA ALA A 339 9.11 -24.46 19.55
C ALA A 339 8.40 -25.52 18.68
N LEU A 340 7.41 -25.12 17.88
CA LEU A 340 6.74 -26.04 16.96
C LEU A 340 7.64 -26.41 15.78
N GLU A 341 8.37 -25.45 15.21
CA GLU A 341 9.34 -25.71 14.16
C GLU A 341 10.41 -26.69 14.63
N GLN A 342 10.99 -26.45 15.81
CA GLN A 342 11.99 -27.35 16.39
C GLN A 342 11.41 -28.76 16.55
N HIS A 343 10.23 -28.87 17.15
CA HIS A 343 9.59 -30.16 17.37
C HIS A 343 9.29 -30.90 16.06
N LEU A 344 8.79 -30.21 15.02
CA LEU A 344 8.54 -30.83 13.72
C LEU A 344 9.83 -31.32 13.05
N ARG A 345 10.95 -30.60 13.22
CA ARG A 345 12.27 -31.02 12.72
C ARG A 345 12.81 -32.25 13.45
N GLU A 346 12.56 -32.37 14.75
CA GLU A 346 12.93 -33.54 15.55
C GLU A 346 12.12 -34.77 15.12
N LEU A 347 10.81 -34.61 14.92
CA LEU A 347 9.94 -35.69 14.44
C LEU A 347 10.36 -36.18 13.04
N ASP A 348 10.71 -35.27 12.12
CA ASP A 348 11.12 -35.62 10.75
C ASP A 348 12.45 -36.41 10.69
N GLN A 349 13.28 -36.33 11.74
CA GLN A 349 14.55 -37.08 11.84
C GLN A 349 14.38 -38.48 12.45
N GLY A 350 13.35 -38.69 13.26
CA GLY A 350 13.18 -39.92 14.04
C GLY A 350 12.02 -40.82 13.60
N GLU A 351 10.95 -40.25 13.04
CA GLU A 351 9.69 -40.96 12.85
C GLU A 351 8.96 -40.57 11.55
N THR A 352 8.35 -41.54 10.88
CA THR A 352 7.45 -41.26 9.74
C THR A 352 6.04 -40.99 10.28
N LEU A 353 5.70 -39.71 10.44
CA LEU A 353 4.38 -39.27 10.89
C LEU A 353 3.27 -39.65 9.91
N ARG A 354 2.16 -40.18 10.43
CA ARG A 354 0.99 -40.54 9.61
C ARG A 354 -0.01 -39.40 9.63
N TRP A 355 -0.37 -38.94 8.44
CA TRP A 355 -1.30 -37.84 8.26
C TRP A 355 -2.57 -38.35 7.60
N SER A 356 -3.70 -38.12 8.26
CA SER A 356 -5.01 -38.56 7.81
C SER A 356 -5.95 -37.37 7.63
N LYS A 357 -6.91 -37.46 6.71
CA LYS A 357 -7.85 -36.37 6.43
C LYS A 357 -8.60 -35.97 7.70
N TYR A 358 -8.62 -34.68 7.99
CA TYR A 358 -9.33 -34.14 9.15
C TYR A 358 -10.80 -34.52 9.10
N ASN A 359 -11.30 -35.03 10.22
CA ASN A 359 -12.71 -35.31 10.45
C ASN A 359 -13.08 -34.75 11.82
N ALA A 360 -14.14 -33.94 11.89
CA ALA A 360 -14.61 -33.32 13.14
C ALA A 360 -15.04 -34.36 14.19
N ALA A 361 -15.38 -35.59 13.76
CA ALA A 361 -15.64 -36.71 14.67
C ALA A 361 -14.35 -37.33 15.26
N MET A 362 -13.19 -37.10 14.63
CA MET A 362 -11.90 -37.64 15.07
C MET A 362 -11.14 -36.68 15.99
N CYS A 363 -11.31 -35.38 15.81
CA CYS A 363 -10.68 -34.36 16.65
C CYS A 363 -11.54 -33.09 16.64
N LEU A 364 -11.87 -32.59 17.82
CA LEU A 364 -12.48 -31.29 17.98
C LEU A 364 -11.38 -30.23 17.82
N PHE A 365 -11.64 -29.22 16.99
CA PHE A 365 -10.76 -28.06 16.84
C PHE A 365 -11.43 -26.85 17.50
N PRO A 366 -10.68 -25.95 18.18
CA PRO A 366 -11.26 -24.81 18.87
C PRO A 366 -12.05 -23.89 17.92
N SER A 367 -13.21 -23.45 18.36
CA SER A 367 -13.98 -22.39 17.68
C SER A 367 -13.25 -21.06 17.83
N LEU A 368 -13.01 -20.36 16.72
CA LEU A 368 -12.32 -19.07 16.69
C LEU A 368 -13.22 -17.99 16.06
N THR A 369 -13.05 -16.75 16.50
CA THR A 369 -13.64 -15.57 15.84
C THR A 369 -12.67 -14.95 14.84
N GLU A 370 -13.18 -14.09 13.95
CA GLU A 370 -12.31 -13.27 13.08
C GLU A 370 -11.36 -12.38 13.90
N ASP A 371 -11.79 -11.91 15.06
CA ASP A 371 -10.98 -11.08 15.95
C ASP A 371 -9.87 -11.88 16.64
N ASP A 372 -10.09 -13.14 17.02
CA ASP A 372 -9.03 -14.02 17.55
C ASP A 372 -7.92 -14.19 16.51
N VAL A 373 -8.29 -14.49 15.27
CA VAL A 373 -7.32 -14.63 14.16
C VAL A 373 -6.63 -13.29 13.88
N ARG A 374 -7.34 -12.15 13.98
CA ARG A 374 -6.79 -10.81 13.78
C ARG A 374 -5.76 -10.43 14.83
N ASN A 375 -5.99 -10.84 16.09
CA ASN A 375 -5.07 -10.64 17.19
C ASN A 375 -3.80 -11.45 16.95
N LEU A 376 -3.92 -12.71 16.53
CA LEU A 376 -2.77 -13.55 16.21
C LEU A 376 -1.99 -13.08 14.97
N THR A 377 -2.61 -12.43 13.98
CA THR A 377 -1.88 -11.92 12.80
C THR A 377 -1.24 -10.55 13.03
N PHE A 378 -1.67 -9.82 14.06
CA PHE A 378 -1.40 -8.40 14.27
C PHE A 378 -1.75 -7.52 13.06
N GLY A 379 -2.74 -7.92 12.25
CA GLY A 379 -3.18 -7.14 11.08
C GLY A 379 -4.16 -7.83 10.14
N SER A 380 -4.90 -7.03 9.38
CA SER A 380 -5.98 -7.52 8.50
C SER A 380 -5.52 -8.03 7.14
N TYR A 381 -4.27 -7.77 6.73
CA TYR A 381 -3.76 -8.20 5.43
C TYR A 381 -3.81 -9.72 5.26
N GLN A 382 -3.29 -10.46 6.24
CA GLN A 382 -3.26 -11.91 6.21
C GLN A 382 -4.67 -12.51 6.17
N ILE A 383 -5.63 -11.92 6.89
CA ILE A 383 -7.04 -12.35 6.88
C ILE A 383 -7.67 -12.15 5.50
N LYS A 384 -7.43 -11.00 4.86
CA LYS A 384 -7.93 -10.75 3.50
C LYS A 384 -7.38 -11.76 2.50
N MET A 385 -6.09 -12.11 2.61
CA MET A 385 -5.46 -13.13 1.76
C MET A 385 -5.94 -14.54 2.06
N ALA A 386 -6.17 -14.86 3.34
CA ALA A 386 -6.65 -16.18 3.77
C ALA A 386 -7.95 -16.57 3.04
N LYS A 387 -8.89 -15.63 2.91
CA LYS A 387 -10.15 -15.83 2.18
C LYS A 387 -9.91 -16.22 0.71
N SER A 388 -8.94 -15.60 0.03
CA SER A 388 -8.59 -15.96 -1.35
C SER A 388 -7.96 -17.35 -1.45
N TYR A 389 -7.02 -17.69 -0.56
CA TYR A 389 -6.41 -19.03 -0.54
C TYR A 389 -7.46 -20.13 -0.36
N ILE A 390 -8.44 -19.93 0.52
CA ILE A 390 -9.51 -20.90 0.74
C ILE A 390 -10.35 -21.08 -0.53
N VAL A 391 -10.78 -19.98 -1.16
CA VAL A 391 -11.58 -20.06 -2.40
C VAL A 391 -10.83 -20.76 -3.53
N ASP A 392 -9.56 -20.39 -3.76
CA ASP A 392 -8.75 -20.97 -4.85
C ASP A 392 -8.63 -22.49 -4.70
N HIS A 393 -8.54 -23.01 -3.49
CA HIS A 393 -8.36 -24.45 -3.27
C HIS A 393 -9.67 -25.22 -3.03
N LEU A 394 -10.79 -24.52 -2.81
CA LEU A 394 -12.13 -25.13 -2.79
C LEU A 394 -12.76 -25.21 -4.19
N GLN A 395 -12.39 -24.32 -5.12
CA GLN A 395 -12.96 -24.24 -6.48
C GLN A 395 -12.25 -25.07 -7.55
N GLN A 396 -11.10 -25.71 -7.26
CA GLN A 396 -10.45 -26.66 -8.17
C GLN A 396 -11.24 -28.01 -8.30
N SER A 397 -12.53 -28.00 -8.01
CA SER A 397 -13.43 -29.16 -7.87
C SER A 397 -13.80 -29.87 -9.17
N ASP A 398 -13.38 -29.37 -10.34
CA ASP A 398 -13.69 -29.99 -11.64
C ASP A 398 -12.65 -31.02 -12.11
N ILE A 399 -11.61 -31.29 -11.31
CA ILE A 399 -10.59 -32.31 -11.61
C ILE A 399 -10.51 -33.28 -10.44
N ASN A 400 -11.19 -34.44 -10.55
CA ASN A 400 -11.12 -35.63 -9.68
C ASN A 400 -11.11 -35.41 -8.15
N GLU A 401 -12.10 -35.96 -7.43
CA GLU A 401 -12.22 -35.90 -5.96
C GLU A 401 -10.98 -36.41 -5.18
N GLU A 402 -10.08 -37.16 -5.82
CA GLU A 402 -8.80 -37.62 -5.26
C GLU A 402 -7.67 -36.58 -5.29
N GLN A 403 -7.84 -35.43 -5.97
CA GLN A 403 -6.85 -34.34 -6.08
C GLN A 403 -7.30 -33.05 -5.36
N LEU A 404 -8.04 -33.16 -4.26
CA LEU A 404 -8.26 -32.00 -3.38
C LEU A 404 -6.90 -31.45 -2.89
N GLU A 405 -6.43 -30.31 -3.42
CA GLU A 405 -5.16 -29.72 -2.99
C GLU A 405 -5.23 -29.12 -1.58
N PHE A 406 -6.43 -28.74 -1.13
CA PHE A 406 -6.67 -28.29 0.24
C PHE A 406 -7.34 -29.36 1.09
N VAL A 407 -6.51 -30.32 1.49
CA VAL A 407 -6.85 -31.29 2.53
C VAL A 407 -6.20 -30.83 3.83
N VAL A 408 -7.05 -30.58 4.83
CA VAL A 408 -6.61 -30.46 6.22
C VAL A 408 -6.33 -31.88 6.72
N GLU A 409 -5.17 -32.10 7.31
CA GLU A 409 -4.70 -33.38 7.81
C GLU A 409 -4.43 -33.32 9.32
N LEU A 410 -4.79 -34.38 10.05
CA LEU A 410 -4.45 -34.61 11.45
C LEU A 410 -3.28 -35.60 11.54
N CYS A 411 -2.40 -35.40 12.52
CA CYS A 411 -1.33 -36.35 12.82
C CYS A 411 -1.91 -37.52 13.64
N GLY A 412 -1.63 -38.76 13.24
CA GLY A 412 -2.12 -39.94 13.95
C GLY A 412 -1.48 -40.13 15.32
N GLU A 413 -0.23 -39.70 15.44
CA GLU A 413 0.59 -39.82 16.65
C GLU A 413 0.42 -38.62 17.61
N HIS A 414 -0.10 -37.49 17.10
CA HIS A 414 -0.20 -36.22 17.83
C HIS A 414 -1.57 -35.56 17.56
N ASP A 415 -2.49 -35.70 18.51
CA ASP A 415 -3.85 -35.15 18.42
C ASP A 415 -3.92 -33.62 18.55
N ASP A 416 -2.82 -32.99 18.98
CA ASP A 416 -2.64 -31.54 19.08
C ASP A 416 -2.14 -30.88 17.78
N LEU A 417 -1.89 -31.66 16.71
CA LEU A 417 -1.32 -31.18 15.45
C LEU A 417 -2.30 -31.29 14.28
N VAL A 418 -2.49 -30.16 13.59
CA VAL A 418 -3.22 -30.08 12.32
C VAL A 418 -2.36 -29.38 11.28
N ARG A 419 -2.44 -29.82 10.02
CA ARG A 419 -1.75 -29.16 8.91
C ARG A 419 -2.60 -29.06 7.65
N ALA A 420 -2.20 -28.18 6.74
CA ALA A 420 -2.72 -28.12 5.39
C ALA A 420 -1.62 -27.79 4.38
N ARG A 421 -1.82 -28.22 3.13
CA ARG A 421 -0.96 -27.87 2.00
C ARG A 421 -1.58 -26.71 1.23
N PHE A 422 -0.75 -25.77 0.80
CA PHE A 422 -1.14 -24.61 0.02
C PHE A 422 -0.25 -24.49 -1.21
N GLN A 423 -0.85 -24.26 -2.36
CA GLN A 423 -0.13 -23.87 -3.57
C GLN A 423 0.31 -22.40 -3.46
N SER A 424 1.50 -22.07 -3.99
CA SER A 424 1.97 -20.70 -4.02
C SER A 424 1.17 -19.86 -5.01
N ARG A 425 0.64 -18.72 -4.57
CA ARG A 425 0.02 -17.71 -5.44
C ARG A 425 0.91 -17.14 -6.56
N HIS A 426 2.21 -17.45 -6.53
CA HIS A 426 3.20 -16.95 -7.49
C HIS A 426 3.76 -18.06 -8.39
N SER A 427 3.49 -19.33 -8.07
CA SER A 427 4.03 -20.47 -8.81
C SER A 427 3.18 -21.70 -8.59
N ASN A 428 2.69 -22.28 -9.68
CA ASN A 428 1.89 -23.50 -9.64
C ASN A 428 2.69 -24.71 -9.13
N ARG A 429 4.03 -24.67 -9.23
CA ARG A 429 4.91 -25.77 -8.83
C ARG A 429 5.24 -25.76 -7.34
N LYS A 430 5.21 -24.58 -6.70
CA LYS A 430 5.69 -24.42 -5.33
C LYS A 430 4.56 -24.64 -4.35
N LYS A 431 4.73 -25.60 -3.44
CA LYS A 431 3.76 -25.92 -2.38
C LYS A 431 4.35 -25.60 -1.01
N TYR A 432 3.51 -25.11 -0.11
CA TYR A 432 3.83 -24.81 1.28
C TYR A 432 3.00 -25.69 2.20
N ILE A 433 3.61 -26.13 3.30
CA ILE A 433 2.93 -26.87 4.36
C ILE A 433 2.79 -25.91 5.53
N ALA A 434 1.58 -25.80 6.06
CA ALA A 434 1.25 -24.95 7.18
C ALA A 434 0.72 -25.85 8.30
N THR A 435 1.39 -25.85 9.45
CA THR A 435 1.09 -26.68 10.61
C THR A 435 0.76 -25.81 11.81
N VAL A 436 -0.27 -26.17 12.55
CA VAL A 436 -0.74 -25.50 13.75
C VAL A 436 -0.77 -26.51 14.89
N ARG A 437 -0.27 -26.09 16.05
CA ARG A 437 -0.47 -26.77 17.32
C ARG A 437 -1.59 -26.07 18.10
N PHE A 438 -2.50 -26.86 18.66
CA PHE A 438 -3.63 -26.34 19.41
C PHE A 438 -3.93 -27.17 20.67
N ASN A 439 -4.62 -26.56 21.63
CA ASN A 439 -5.12 -27.21 22.83
C ASN A 439 -6.45 -26.57 23.22
N GLU A 440 -7.54 -27.31 23.04
CA GLU A 440 -8.90 -26.82 23.28
C GLU A 440 -9.19 -26.43 24.74
N LYS A 441 -8.39 -26.93 25.68
CA LYS A 441 -8.58 -26.67 27.11
C LYS A 441 -7.98 -25.32 27.54
N ASN A 442 -7.17 -24.70 26.69
CA ASN A 442 -6.53 -23.43 26.99
C ASN A 442 -7.44 -22.26 26.64
N GLU A 443 -7.34 -21.17 27.43
CA GLU A 443 -8.01 -19.91 27.13
C GLU A 443 -7.55 -19.32 25.78
N GLN A 444 -6.26 -19.48 25.47
CA GLN A 444 -5.70 -19.25 24.14
C GLN A 444 -5.41 -20.61 23.49
N PRO A 445 -6.31 -21.12 22.64
CA PRO A 445 -6.25 -22.51 22.22
C PRO A 445 -5.22 -22.76 21.13
N ILE A 446 -4.72 -21.73 20.44
CA ILE A 446 -3.64 -21.86 19.47
C ILE A 446 -2.31 -21.65 20.18
N THR A 447 -1.50 -22.70 20.28
CA THR A 447 -0.28 -22.73 21.10
C THR A 447 1.01 -22.68 20.28
N GLY A 448 0.94 -22.84 18.96
CA GLY A 448 2.08 -22.64 18.07
C GLY A 448 1.72 -22.80 16.59
N TRP A 449 2.56 -22.26 15.71
CA TRP A 449 2.40 -22.40 14.26
C TRP A 449 3.75 -22.43 13.54
N PHE A 450 3.80 -23.16 12.44
CA PHE A 450 4.95 -23.21 11.55
C PHE A 450 4.52 -23.40 10.10
N CYS A 451 5.14 -22.68 9.17
CA CYS A 451 4.91 -22.88 7.75
C CYS A 451 6.23 -22.96 6.98
N THR A 452 6.29 -23.81 5.96
CA THR A 452 7.48 -23.93 5.08
C THR A 452 7.65 -22.76 4.10
N CYS A 453 6.79 -21.75 4.17
CA CYS A 453 6.94 -20.51 3.39
C CYS A 453 8.07 -19.63 3.94
N SER A 454 8.51 -18.66 3.15
CA SER A 454 9.68 -17.85 3.46
C SER A 454 9.69 -17.17 4.83
N VAL A 455 8.51 -16.77 5.34
CA VAL A 455 8.32 -16.09 6.63
C VAL A 455 7.68 -17.00 7.69
N GLY A 456 7.59 -18.30 7.43
CA GLY A 456 6.73 -19.19 8.20
C GLY A 456 7.33 -19.72 9.52
N GLY A 457 8.60 -19.49 9.79
CA GLY A 457 9.25 -19.75 11.09
C GLY A 457 9.15 -18.58 12.09
N ARG A 458 8.36 -17.54 11.78
CA ARG A 458 8.21 -16.38 12.65
C ARG A 458 7.20 -16.65 13.77
N GLU A 459 7.51 -16.16 14.95
CA GLU A 459 6.58 -16.12 16.10
C GLU A 459 5.76 -14.83 16.09
N VAL A 460 6.31 -13.71 15.62
CA VAL A 460 5.58 -12.44 15.61
C VAL A 460 4.56 -12.43 14.49
N GLY A 461 3.34 -12.83 14.85
CA GLY A 461 2.22 -13.05 13.98
C GLY A 461 2.46 -14.13 12.92
N MET A 462 1.45 -14.42 12.09
CA MET A 462 1.47 -15.61 11.23
C MET A 462 1.46 -15.28 9.73
N CYS A 463 1.92 -16.21 8.88
CA CYS A 463 1.83 -16.05 7.43
C CYS A 463 0.40 -16.26 6.92
N SER A 464 0.10 -15.85 5.67
CA SER A 464 -1.23 -16.01 5.08
C SER A 464 -1.71 -17.45 4.99
N HIS A 465 -0.80 -18.45 4.89
CA HIS A 465 -1.16 -19.86 4.84
C HIS A 465 -1.65 -20.37 6.21
N ILE A 466 -0.96 -20.03 7.30
CA ILE A 466 -1.42 -20.35 8.66
C ILE A 466 -2.74 -19.66 8.96
N THR A 467 -2.88 -18.39 8.57
CA THR A 467 -4.15 -17.66 8.70
C THR A 467 -5.28 -18.35 7.93
N ALA A 468 -5.02 -18.83 6.71
CA ALA A 468 -6.01 -19.56 5.91
C ALA A 468 -6.43 -20.87 6.58
N LEU A 469 -5.47 -21.62 7.13
CA LEU A 469 -5.75 -22.84 7.87
C LEU A 469 -6.67 -22.55 9.06
N LEU A 470 -6.26 -21.65 9.97
CA LEU A 470 -7.04 -21.27 11.15
C LEU A 470 -8.42 -20.72 10.80
N TRP A 471 -8.50 -19.87 9.77
CA TRP A 471 -9.76 -19.32 9.31
C TRP A 471 -10.73 -20.42 8.87
N HIS A 472 -10.27 -21.36 8.04
CA HIS A 472 -11.13 -22.42 7.52
C HIS A 472 -11.60 -23.38 8.63
N ILE A 473 -10.70 -23.84 9.49
CA ILE A 473 -11.05 -24.88 10.47
C ILE A 473 -11.64 -24.33 11.77
N GLY A 474 -11.32 -23.09 12.14
CA GLY A 474 -11.76 -22.46 13.40
C GLY A 474 -12.88 -21.42 13.23
N VAL A 475 -12.85 -20.60 12.18
CA VAL A 475 -13.82 -19.49 11.99
C VAL A 475 -14.98 -19.90 11.10
N GLU A 476 -14.70 -20.36 9.87
CA GLU A 476 -15.75 -20.69 8.87
C GLU A 476 -16.66 -21.82 9.36
N ARG A 477 -16.10 -22.86 10.00
CA ARG A 477 -16.88 -23.98 10.56
C ARG A 477 -17.75 -23.61 11.75
N ALA A 478 -17.39 -22.57 12.49
CA ALA A 478 -18.18 -22.06 13.61
C ALA A 478 -19.31 -21.13 13.14
N MET A 479 -19.26 -20.63 11.91
CA MET A 479 -20.30 -19.78 11.34
C MET A 479 -21.47 -20.61 10.78
N VAL A 480 -22.70 -20.24 11.16
CA VAL A 480 -23.92 -20.67 10.44
C VAL A 480 -23.89 -20.01 9.05
N PRO A 481 -24.14 -20.75 7.95
CA PRO A 481 -23.99 -20.21 6.59
C PRO A 481 -24.91 -19.00 6.40
N THR A 482 -24.31 -17.82 6.46
CA THR A 482 -24.95 -16.55 6.16
C THR A 482 -24.34 -16.05 4.86
N SER A 483 -25.19 -16.01 3.84
CA SER A 483 -25.00 -15.45 2.49
C SER A 483 -23.56 -15.17 2.05
N THR A 484 -23.12 -15.91 1.02
CA THR A 484 -21.90 -15.67 0.26
C THR A 484 -21.69 -14.19 -0.06
N HIS A 485 -20.50 -13.69 0.27
CA HIS A 485 -20.12 -12.30 0.04
C HIS A 485 -20.18 -11.97 -1.46
N PRO A 486 -20.88 -10.91 -1.90
CA PRO A 486 -21.23 -10.67 -3.31
C PRO A 486 -20.07 -10.20 -4.23
N LEU A 487 -18.80 -10.32 -3.81
CA LEU A 487 -17.63 -9.80 -4.53
C LEU A 487 -16.52 -10.84 -4.76
N SER A 488 -16.86 -12.12 -4.82
CA SER A 488 -15.93 -13.12 -5.36
C SER A 488 -15.65 -12.81 -6.84
N ALA A 489 -14.37 -12.65 -7.20
CA ALA A 489 -13.93 -12.53 -8.59
C ALA A 489 -14.29 -13.78 -9.44
N SER A 490 -14.80 -14.86 -8.82
CA SER A 490 -15.30 -16.04 -9.53
C SER A 490 -16.34 -15.70 -10.59
N LYS A 491 -17.24 -14.73 -10.34
CA LYS A 491 -18.19 -14.26 -11.36
C LYS A 491 -17.50 -13.56 -12.53
N SER A 492 -16.35 -12.93 -12.30
CA SER A 492 -15.54 -12.30 -13.34
C SER A 492 -14.75 -13.33 -14.15
N LEU A 493 -14.23 -14.38 -13.50
CA LEU A 493 -13.53 -15.49 -14.18
C LEU A 493 -14.44 -16.22 -15.17
N THR A 494 -15.71 -16.42 -14.83
CA THR A 494 -16.68 -17.06 -15.73
C THR A 494 -17.27 -16.11 -16.79
N ALA A 495 -17.07 -14.79 -16.65
CA ALA A 495 -17.64 -13.78 -17.54
C ALA A 495 -16.61 -13.19 -18.53
N ILE A 496 -15.34 -13.58 -18.41
CA ILE A 496 -14.24 -13.11 -19.24
C ILE A 496 -13.59 -14.35 -19.85
N ASP A 497 -13.76 -14.55 -21.16
CA ASP A 497 -13.14 -15.65 -21.88
C ASP A 497 -11.64 -15.40 -22.11
N ASP A 498 -10.82 -16.42 -21.89
CA ASP A 498 -9.43 -16.42 -22.32
C ASP A 498 -9.36 -16.50 -23.85
N SER A 499 -8.71 -15.50 -24.47
CA SER A 499 -8.51 -15.49 -25.93
C SER A 499 -7.50 -16.55 -26.40
N MET A 500 -6.69 -17.09 -25.49
CA MET A 500 -5.75 -18.18 -25.73
C MET A 500 -5.98 -19.28 -24.69
N LYS A 501 -6.27 -20.49 -25.14
CA LYS A 501 -6.18 -21.69 -24.30
C LYS A 501 -4.69 -22.00 -24.14
N PHE A 502 -4.12 -21.80 -22.96
CA PHE A 502 -2.70 -22.05 -22.72
C PHE A 502 -2.34 -23.52 -22.96
N SER A 503 -1.38 -23.76 -23.87
CA SER A 503 -0.44 -24.87 -23.73
C SER A 503 0.67 -24.38 -22.80
N ASP A 504 0.76 -24.98 -21.63
CA ASP A 504 1.74 -24.65 -20.61
C ASP A 504 3.15 -24.97 -21.11
N ASP A 505 3.86 -23.98 -21.64
CA ASP A 505 5.32 -23.94 -21.60
C ASP A 505 5.82 -22.49 -21.69
N GLU A 506 6.70 -22.15 -20.74
CA GLU A 506 7.57 -20.96 -20.72
C GLU A 506 6.94 -19.58 -20.46
N TYR A 507 6.65 -19.24 -19.20
CA TYR A 507 6.95 -17.90 -18.64
C TYR A 507 7.09 -17.98 -17.10
N ASN A 508 8.24 -18.45 -16.62
CA ASN A 508 8.65 -18.28 -15.22
C ASN A 508 9.13 -16.83 -15.00
N SER A 509 8.27 -15.93 -14.55
CA SER A 509 8.71 -14.67 -13.95
C SER A 509 8.78 -14.83 -12.43
N ASP A 510 9.73 -15.64 -11.97
CA ASP A 510 10.21 -15.51 -10.59
C ASP A 510 10.90 -14.15 -10.50
N ASN A 511 10.26 -13.18 -9.82
CA ASN A 511 10.91 -11.95 -9.38
C ASN A 511 11.85 -12.27 -8.21
N ASP A 512 12.87 -13.07 -8.49
CA ASP A 512 14.13 -13.07 -7.75
C ASP A 512 14.98 -11.96 -8.36
N ILE A 513 15.05 -10.79 -7.71
CA ILE A 513 15.99 -9.73 -8.09
C ILE A 513 17.39 -10.14 -7.60
N ASN A 514 17.95 -11.14 -8.27
CA ASN A 514 19.35 -11.50 -8.25
C ASN A 514 19.84 -11.52 -9.70
N ASP A 515 20.14 -10.33 -10.25
CA ASP A 515 21.39 -10.08 -10.99
C ASP A 515 21.35 -8.71 -11.68
N LEU A 516 22.08 -7.77 -11.12
CA LEU A 516 22.68 -6.66 -11.86
C LEU A 516 24.18 -6.70 -11.58
N ARG A 517 24.84 -7.75 -12.07
CA ARG A 517 26.28 -7.69 -12.37
C ARG A 517 26.42 -7.32 -13.83
N GLY A 518 26.74 -6.06 -14.08
CA GLY A 518 27.17 -5.61 -15.40
C GLY A 518 28.48 -6.29 -15.76
N THR A 519 28.45 -7.14 -16.79
CA THR A 519 29.65 -7.61 -17.47
C THR A 519 30.12 -6.50 -18.40
N ILE A 520 31.21 -5.84 -18.02
CA ILE A 520 32.01 -5.01 -18.92
C ILE A 520 32.69 -5.96 -19.90
N GLY A 521 32.18 -6.01 -21.13
CA GLY A 521 32.82 -6.68 -22.26
C GLY A 521 33.50 -5.65 -23.16
N THR A 522 34.82 -5.55 -23.04
CA THR A 522 35.71 -4.92 -24.01
C THR A 522 35.88 -5.81 -25.25
N ALA A 523 35.61 -5.27 -26.44
CA ALA A 523 36.25 -5.60 -27.73
C ALA A 523 35.58 -4.75 -28.82
N ASN A 524 36.24 -3.70 -29.31
CA ASN A 524 37.13 -3.66 -30.48
C ASN A 524 36.41 -3.45 -31.81
N ALA A 525 36.88 -2.42 -32.48
CA ALA A 525 36.46 -1.90 -33.77
C ALA A 525 36.66 -2.90 -34.91
N THR A 526 35.73 -2.88 -35.87
CA THR A 526 36.03 -2.88 -37.31
C THR A 526 34.87 -2.24 -38.05
N ASN A 527 35.23 -1.39 -39.02
CA ASN A 527 34.35 -0.73 -39.99
C ASN A 527 33.52 -1.75 -40.79
N ASP A 528 32.31 -1.37 -41.20
CA ASP A 528 32.03 -1.04 -42.61
C ASP A 528 30.52 -0.74 -42.85
N THR A 529 30.31 0.44 -43.46
CA THR A 529 29.35 0.83 -44.53
C THR A 529 27.86 0.43 -44.49
N GLU A 530 27.02 1.48 -44.64
CA GLU A 530 25.87 1.58 -45.58
C GLU A 530 24.67 0.60 -45.41
N LEU A 531 23.39 0.92 -45.58
CA LEU A 531 22.63 2.01 -46.22
C LEU A 531 21.16 1.84 -45.75
N ASP A 532 20.44 2.97 -45.72
CA ASP A 532 18.99 3.17 -45.94
C ASP A 532 17.93 2.22 -45.37
N TRP A 533 16.98 2.81 -44.62
CA TRP A 533 15.52 2.95 -44.84
C TRP A 533 14.81 3.14 -43.49
#